data_AF-A0A7W1RWX6-F1
#
_entry.id   AF-A0A7W1RWX6-F1
#
_cell.length_a   1.000
_cell.length_b   1.000
_cell.length_c   1.000
_cell.angle_alpha   90.00
_cell.angle_beta   90.00
_cell.angle_gamma   90.00
#
_symmetry.space_group_name_H-M   'P 1'
#
loop_
_entity.id
_entity.type
_entity.pdbx_description
1 polymer ?
#
loop_
_entity_poly.entity_id
_entity_poly.type
_entity_poly.pdbx_seq_one_letter_code
_entity_poly.pdbx_strand_id
1 'polypeptide(L)'
;LEEYKRWLTELGLTHVEISDGTVDIPRERKLELIADFARDFTVLSEVGSKDSSVEYTATEWTTWLNDELRAGAWKVITEAREGGTAGIFDAGGGIRTELILEIANVVGPANIIFEAPSKAAQAWFVKQFGPSVNLGNIPPDEVIPLETLRLGLRGDTLKEVLLHDHIHTT
;
A
#
# COMPACT_ATOMS: atom_id res chain seq x y z
N LEU A 1 25.00 -1.84 -7.05
CA LEU A 1 24.19 -2.00 -5.81
C LEU A 1 24.98 -1.53 -4.60
N GLU A 2 26.20 -2.02 -4.35
CA GLU A 2 27.05 -1.52 -3.25
C GLU A 2 27.26 0.00 -3.24
N GLU A 3 27.54 0.59 -4.41
CA GLU A 3 27.68 2.05 -4.51
C GLU A 3 26.38 2.80 -4.19
N TYR A 4 25.24 2.22 -4.58
CA TYR A 4 23.92 2.77 -4.28
C TYR A 4 23.63 2.69 -2.78
N LYS A 5 23.87 1.54 -2.14
CA LYS A 5 23.74 1.39 -0.68
C LYS A 5 24.60 2.39 0.07
N ARG A 6 25.89 2.54 -0.31
CA ARG A 6 26.79 3.53 0.29
C ARG A 6 26.25 4.96 0.16
N TRP A 7 25.76 5.33 -1.02
CA TRP A 7 25.20 6.65 -1.26
C TRP A 7 23.95 6.91 -0.41
N LEU A 8 23.04 5.93 -0.29
CA LEU A 8 21.87 6.04 0.60
C LEU A 8 22.28 6.24 2.07
N THR A 9 23.31 5.51 2.54
CA THR A 9 23.86 5.66 3.89
C THR A 9 24.49 7.03 4.10
N GLU A 10 25.26 7.55 3.14
CA GLU A 10 25.86 8.89 3.19
C GLU A 10 24.79 10.00 3.27
N LEU A 11 23.62 9.79 2.65
CA LEU A 11 22.46 10.68 2.74
C LEU A 11 21.67 10.51 4.05
N GLY A 12 21.98 9.51 4.88
CA GLY A 12 21.25 9.21 6.11
C GLY A 12 19.86 8.61 5.89
N LEU A 13 19.60 8.04 4.71
CA LEU A 13 18.34 7.38 4.40
C LEU A 13 18.25 6.04 5.11
N THR A 14 17.14 5.82 5.83
CA THR A 14 16.90 4.61 6.63
C THR A 14 15.87 3.67 6.02
N HIS A 15 15.10 4.17 5.06
CA HIS A 15 14.05 3.44 4.36
C HIS A 15 14.34 3.40 2.87
N VAL A 16 14.04 2.27 2.24
CA VAL A 16 14.17 2.09 0.79
C VAL A 16 12.95 1.39 0.24
N GLU A 17 12.57 1.74 -0.99
CA GLU A 17 11.57 1.00 -1.74
C GLU A 17 12.27 0.07 -2.74
N ILE A 18 11.76 -1.16 -2.88
CA ILE A 18 12.14 -2.09 -3.95
C ILE A 18 10.90 -2.41 -4.77
N SER A 19 10.91 -2.04 -6.05
CA SER A 19 9.81 -2.20 -6.99
C SER A 19 10.33 -2.64 -8.36
N ASP A 20 9.48 -3.36 -9.11
CA ASP A 20 9.75 -3.92 -10.44
C ASP A 20 8.71 -3.47 -11.49
N GLY A 21 7.86 -2.49 -11.15
CA GLY A 21 6.80 -2.01 -12.05
C GLY A 21 7.32 -1.31 -13.32
N THR A 22 8.59 -0.91 -13.39
CA THR A 22 9.20 -0.22 -14.56
C THR A 22 10.23 -1.06 -15.30
N VAL A 23 11.05 -1.81 -14.57
CA VAL A 23 12.11 -2.64 -15.12
C VAL A 23 11.76 -4.08 -14.78
N ASP A 24 11.77 -4.94 -15.78
CA ASP A 24 11.55 -6.37 -15.57
C ASP A 24 12.68 -6.96 -14.72
N ILE A 25 12.35 -7.29 -13.48
CA ILE A 25 13.24 -7.95 -12.52
C ILE A 25 12.62 -9.33 -12.25
N PRO A 26 13.32 -10.43 -12.54
CA PRO A 26 12.83 -11.76 -12.20
C PRO A 26 12.48 -11.85 -10.71
N ARG A 27 11.35 -12.48 -10.39
CA ARG A 27 10.81 -12.49 -9.03
C ARG A 27 11.80 -12.99 -7.98
N GLU A 28 12.53 -14.07 -8.27
CA GLU A 28 13.58 -14.59 -7.39
C GLU A 28 14.66 -13.52 -7.12
N ARG A 29 15.05 -12.75 -8.14
CA ARG A 29 16.02 -11.67 -8.00
C ARG A 29 15.48 -10.53 -7.14
N LYS A 30 14.20 -10.17 -7.27
CA LYS A 30 13.57 -9.16 -6.40
C LYS A 30 13.60 -9.61 -4.93
N LEU A 31 13.27 -10.87 -4.64
CA LEU A 31 13.33 -11.42 -3.29
C LEU A 31 14.75 -11.41 -2.72
N GLU A 32 15.77 -11.74 -3.52
CA GLU A 32 17.18 -11.61 -3.12
C GLU A 32 17.56 -10.16 -2.78
N LEU A 33 17.09 -9.19 -3.57
CA LEU A 33 17.35 -7.77 -3.33
C LEU A 33 16.67 -7.30 -2.03
N ILE A 34 15.44 -7.72 -1.77
CA ILE A 34 14.74 -7.42 -0.51
C ILE A 34 15.53 -7.96 0.68
N ALA A 35 15.91 -9.23 0.63
CA ALA A 35 16.70 -9.85 1.70
C ALA A 35 18.07 -9.16 1.89
N ASP A 36 18.70 -8.75 0.80
CA ASP A 36 19.98 -8.05 0.84
C ASP A 36 19.87 -6.65 1.47
N PHE A 37 18.87 -5.86 1.09
CA PHE A 37 18.69 -4.49 1.61
C PHE A 37 18.11 -4.47 3.03
N ALA A 38 17.29 -5.46 3.40
CA ALA A 38 16.69 -5.56 4.73
C ALA A 38 17.73 -5.74 5.85
N ARG A 39 18.98 -6.08 5.51
CA ARG A 39 20.11 -6.12 6.46
C ARG A 39 20.53 -4.74 6.97
N ASP A 40 20.34 -3.72 6.13
CA ASP A 40 20.88 -2.38 6.34
C ASP A 40 19.78 -1.30 6.42
N PHE A 41 18.59 -1.54 5.85
CA PHE A 41 17.50 -0.58 5.70
C PHE A 41 16.14 -1.17 6.10
N THR A 42 15.18 -0.31 6.41
CA THR A 42 13.75 -0.68 6.44
C THR A 42 13.22 -0.72 5.01
N VAL A 43 12.96 -1.92 4.50
CA VAL A 43 12.51 -2.12 3.11
C VAL A 43 11.00 -2.04 3.03
N LEU A 44 10.49 -1.21 2.12
CA LEU A 44 9.14 -1.29 1.60
C LEU A 44 9.21 -1.97 0.22
N SER A 45 8.36 -2.95 -0.03
CA SER A 45 8.33 -3.61 -1.34
C SER A 45 7.00 -3.37 -2.02
N GLU A 46 7.00 -2.95 -3.27
CA GLU A 46 5.77 -2.69 -4.02
C GLU A 46 5.47 -3.84 -4.97
N VAL A 47 4.23 -4.32 -4.95
CA VAL A 47 3.69 -5.24 -5.96
C VAL A 47 2.73 -4.46 -6.84
N GLY A 48 2.86 -4.63 -8.16
CA GLY A 48 2.06 -3.90 -9.14
C GLY A 48 2.69 -3.91 -10.54
N SER A 49 1.98 -3.34 -11.51
CA SER A 49 2.51 -3.12 -12.85
C SER A 49 2.21 -1.72 -13.36
N LYS A 50 3.24 -1.06 -13.94
CA LYS A 50 3.06 0.18 -14.70
C LYS A 50 2.58 -0.04 -16.13
N ASP A 51 2.24 -1.27 -16.51
CA ASP A 51 1.43 -1.57 -17.68
C ASP A 51 -0.04 -1.77 -17.27
N SER A 52 -0.93 -0.91 -17.74
CA SER A 52 -2.37 -0.97 -17.39
C SER A 52 -3.09 -2.12 -18.08
N SER A 53 -2.45 -2.80 -19.03
CA SER A 53 -2.98 -4.02 -19.65
C SER A 53 -2.69 -5.27 -18.82
N VAL A 54 -1.81 -5.16 -17.81
CA VAL A 54 -1.43 -6.27 -16.93
C VAL A 54 -2.31 -6.24 -15.69
N GLU A 55 -3.16 -7.25 -15.55
CA GLU A 55 -3.94 -7.48 -14.34
C GLU A 55 -3.54 -8.81 -13.70
N TYR A 56 -3.02 -8.73 -12.47
CA TYR A 56 -2.74 -9.91 -11.67
C TYR A 56 -4.00 -10.39 -10.93
N THR A 57 -4.08 -11.71 -10.78
CA THR A 57 -5.11 -12.37 -9.97
C THR A 57 -4.89 -12.13 -8.48
N ALA A 58 -5.93 -12.30 -7.67
CA ALA A 58 -5.81 -12.17 -6.21
C ALA A 58 -4.83 -13.18 -5.60
N THR A 59 -4.76 -14.40 -6.15
CA THR A 59 -3.76 -15.41 -5.76
C THR A 59 -2.34 -14.95 -6.02
N GLU A 60 -2.08 -14.33 -7.18
CA GLU A 60 -0.74 -13.78 -7.49
C GLU A 60 -0.38 -12.66 -6.52
N TRP A 61 -1.26 -11.68 -6.34
CA TRP A 61 -1.06 -10.60 -5.35
C TRP A 61 -0.74 -11.13 -3.95
N THR A 62 -1.60 -12.01 -3.43
CA THR A 62 -1.45 -12.52 -2.06
C THR A 62 -0.22 -13.38 -1.88
N THR A 63 0.12 -14.20 -2.88
CA THR A 63 1.38 -14.97 -2.89
C THR A 63 2.54 -13.99 -2.87
N TRP A 64 2.50 -12.98 -3.74
CA TRP A 64 3.65 -12.15 -3.97
C TRP A 64 4.00 -11.22 -2.81
N LEU A 65 2.98 -10.55 -2.29
CA LEU A 65 3.07 -9.73 -1.08
C LEU A 65 3.62 -10.55 0.10
N ASN A 66 3.15 -11.79 0.27
CA ASN A 66 3.63 -12.64 1.37
C ASN A 66 5.08 -13.08 1.19
N ASP A 67 5.55 -13.44 -0.01
CA ASP A 67 6.96 -13.80 -0.17
C ASP A 67 7.88 -12.60 0.06
N GLU A 68 7.46 -11.40 -0.34
CA GLU A 68 8.23 -10.17 -0.14
C GLU A 68 8.34 -9.81 1.35
N LEU A 69 7.26 -9.99 2.11
CA LEU A 69 7.31 -9.93 3.58
C LEU A 69 8.27 -10.98 4.16
N ARG A 70 8.20 -12.23 3.69
CA ARG A 70 9.09 -13.32 4.15
C ARG A 70 10.56 -13.06 3.80
N ALA A 71 10.83 -12.37 2.68
CA ALA A 71 12.17 -11.98 2.27
C ALA A 71 12.77 -10.88 3.15
N GLY A 72 11.95 -10.17 3.94
CA GLY A 72 12.40 -9.17 4.90
C GLY A 72 11.82 -7.77 4.70
N ALA A 73 10.85 -7.59 3.79
CA ALA A 73 10.14 -6.31 3.70
C ALA A 73 9.41 -6.02 5.01
N TRP A 74 9.52 -4.78 5.49
CA TRP A 74 8.81 -4.30 6.68
C TRP A 74 7.31 -4.14 6.43
N LYS A 75 6.98 -3.58 5.25
CA LYS A 75 5.62 -3.49 4.73
C LYS A 75 5.64 -3.68 3.23
N VAL A 76 4.50 -4.09 2.70
CA VAL A 76 4.29 -4.23 1.26
C VAL A 76 3.29 -3.20 0.77
N ILE A 77 3.56 -2.61 -0.39
CA ILE A 77 2.74 -1.57 -1.03
C ILE A 77 1.93 -2.22 -2.14
N THR A 78 0.65 -1.87 -2.23
CA THR A 78 -0.18 -2.19 -3.39
C THR A 78 -0.21 -1.01 -4.35
N GLU A 79 0.34 -1.16 -5.55
CA GLU A 79 0.38 -0.09 -6.55
C GLU A 79 -1.02 0.30 -7.04
N ALA A 80 -1.22 1.61 -7.20
CA ALA A 80 -2.38 2.27 -7.78
C ALA A 80 -2.01 3.31 -8.86
N ARG A 81 -0.72 3.71 -8.92
CA ARG A 81 -0.19 4.89 -9.60
C ARG A 81 -0.75 6.20 -9.03
N GLU A 82 -0.10 7.32 -9.37
CA GLU A 82 -0.54 8.67 -8.97
C GLU A 82 -2.01 8.97 -9.35
N GLY A 83 -2.51 8.41 -10.45
CA GLY A 83 -3.88 8.59 -10.91
C GLY A 83 -4.93 7.69 -10.27
N GLY A 84 -4.52 6.61 -9.57
CA GLY A 84 -5.46 5.62 -9.04
C GLY A 84 -6.21 4.86 -10.14
N THR A 85 -5.53 4.44 -11.20
CA THR A 85 -6.13 3.82 -12.41
C THR A 85 -5.48 2.49 -12.80
N ALA A 86 -4.80 1.83 -11.86
CA ALA A 86 -4.13 0.55 -12.07
C ALA A 86 -4.09 -0.27 -10.78
N GLY A 87 -3.68 -1.53 -10.90
CA GLY A 87 -3.45 -2.41 -9.75
C GLY A 87 -4.72 -2.67 -8.95
N ILE A 88 -4.82 -2.09 -7.76
CA ILE A 88 -6.00 -2.16 -6.88
C ILE A 88 -7.18 -1.26 -7.31
N PHE A 89 -6.98 -0.47 -8.38
CA PHE A 89 -8.04 0.27 -9.08
C PHE A 89 -8.21 -0.24 -10.51
N ASP A 90 -9.41 -0.09 -11.07
CA ASP A 90 -9.67 -0.30 -12.49
C ASP A 90 -9.26 0.92 -13.32
N ALA A 91 -9.25 0.78 -14.65
CA ALA A 91 -8.85 1.85 -15.58
C ALA A 91 -9.75 3.10 -15.52
N GLY A 92 -10.96 2.99 -14.96
CA GLY A 92 -11.88 4.11 -14.72
C GLY A 92 -11.73 4.76 -13.34
N GLY A 93 -10.80 4.28 -12.50
CA GLY A 93 -10.60 4.74 -11.13
C GLY A 93 -11.54 4.09 -10.10
N GLY A 94 -12.26 3.03 -10.49
CA GLY A 94 -13.07 2.23 -9.59
C GLY A 94 -12.22 1.37 -8.67
N ILE A 95 -12.60 1.28 -7.39
CA ILE A 95 -11.89 0.48 -6.39
C ILE A 95 -12.22 -1.01 -6.61
N ARG A 96 -11.20 -1.85 -6.82
CA ARG A 96 -11.36 -3.32 -6.96
C ARG A 96 -11.58 -3.96 -5.59
N THR A 97 -12.78 -3.75 -5.06
CA THR A 97 -13.15 -4.08 -3.67
C THR A 97 -12.88 -5.54 -3.33
N GLU A 98 -13.31 -6.49 -4.17
CA GLU A 98 -13.13 -7.93 -3.91
C GLU A 98 -11.65 -8.31 -3.81
N LEU A 99 -10.82 -7.82 -4.73
CA LEU A 99 -9.37 -8.02 -4.72
C LEU A 99 -8.73 -7.46 -3.43
N ILE A 100 -9.06 -6.22 -3.06
CA ILE A 100 -8.51 -5.57 -1.87
C ILE A 100 -8.90 -6.33 -0.60
N LEU A 101 -10.15 -6.77 -0.50
CA LEU A 101 -10.63 -7.53 0.65
C LEU A 101 -9.94 -8.90 0.74
N GLU A 102 -9.71 -9.57 -0.39
CA GLU A 102 -8.96 -10.83 -0.42
C GLU A 102 -7.49 -10.63 0.00
N ILE A 103 -6.83 -9.60 -0.54
CA ILE A 103 -5.47 -9.21 -0.15
C ILE A 103 -5.39 -8.94 1.36
N ALA A 104 -6.29 -8.10 1.88
CA ALA A 104 -6.31 -7.76 3.30
C ALA A 104 -6.58 -8.98 4.19
N ASN A 105 -7.46 -9.89 3.77
CA ASN A 105 -7.76 -11.11 4.51
C ASN A 105 -6.56 -12.07 4.59
N VAL A 106 -5.79 -12.20 3.52
CA VAL A 106 -4.67 -13.16 3.45
C VAL A 106 -3.36 -12.59 3.99
N VAL A 107 -3.04 -11.32 3.71
CA VAL A 107 -1.76 -10.68 4.07
C VAL A 107 -1.85 -9.94 5.42
N GLY A 108 -3.06 -9.52 5.81
CA GLY A 108 -3.31 -8.70 6.99
C GLY A 108 -3.09 -7.21 6.70
N PRO A 109 -4.08 -6.32 6.90
CA PRO A 109 -3.99 -4.91 6.53
C PRO A 109 -2.91 -4.14 7.29
N ALA A 110 -2.50 -4.62 8.47
CA ALA A 110 -1.41 -4.03 9.22
C ALA A 110 -0.05 -4.14 8.51
N ASN A 111 0.14 -5.13 7.63
CA ASN A 111 1.37 -5.34 6.87
C ASN A 111 1.39 -4.61 5.53
N ILE A 112 0.25 -4.03 5.12
CA ILE A 112 0.05 -3.45 3.79
C ILE A 112 -0.02 -1.93 3.90
N ILE A 113 0.57 -1.24 2.91
CA ILE A 113 0.33 0.16 2.60
C ILE A 113 -0.48 0.21 1.31
N PHE A 114 -1.72 0.67 1.38
CA PHE A 114 -2.55 0.83 0.19
C PHE A 114 -2.31 2.21 -0.41
N GLU A 115 -1.88 2.30 -1.68
CA GLU A 115 -1.85 3.59 -2.37
C GLU A 115 -3.26 4.16 -2.50
N ALA A 116 -3.45 5.41 -2.06
CA ALA A 116 -4.75 6.07 -2.02
C ALA A 116 -4.62 7.56 -2.41
N PRO A 117 -4.29 7.87 -3.68
CA PRO A 117 -3.99 9.24 -4.10
C PRO A 117 -5.19 10.17 -4.08
N SER A 118 -6.43 9.63 -4.15
CA SER A 118 -7.65 10.43 -4.14
C SER A 118 -8.34 10.44 -2.76
N LYS A 119 -8.98 11.57 -2.42
CA LYS A 119 -9.82 11.69 -1.22
C LYS A 119 -10.86 10.56 -1.13
N ALA A 120 -11.46 10.17 -2.26
CA ALA A 120 -12.48 9.11 -2.31
C ALA A 120 -11.88 7.76 -1.90
N ALA A 121 -10.69 7.41 -2.41
CA ALA A 121 -9.96 6.22 -2.01
C ALA A 121 -9.58 6.26 -0.52
N GLN A 122 -9.04 7.38 -0.05
CA GLN A 122 -8.66 7.57 1.36
C GLN A 122 -9.85 7.33 2.30
N ALA A 123 -10.99 7.97 2.02
CA ALA A 123 -12.22 7.80 2.80
C ALA A 123 -12.72 6.35 2.75
N TRP A 124 -12.65 5.71 1.58
CA TRP A 124 -13.04 4.31 1.43
C TRP A 124 -12.18 3.39 2.31
N PHE A 125 -10.86 3.50 2.24
CA PHE A 125 -9.97 2.66 3.05
C PHE A 125 -10.16 2.88 4.55
N VAL A 126 -10.35 4.13 4.99
CA VAL A 126 -10.63 4.44 6.42
C VAL A 126 -11.94 3.81 6.87
N LYS A 127 -12.99 3.79 6.03
CA LYS A 127 -14.26 3.12 6.36
C LYS A 127 -14.12 1.60 6.42
N GLN A 128 -13.36 1.01 5.48
CA GLN A 128 -13.26 -0.44 5.36
C GLN A 128 -12.36 -1.05 6.43
N PHE A 129 -11.21 -0.43 6.70
CA PHE A 129 -10.18 -0.99 7.58
C PHE A 129 -9.96 -0.19 8.87
N GLY A 130 -10.74 0.87 9.07
CA GLY A 130 -10.66 1.74 10.23
C GLY A 130 -9.59 2.83 10.11
N PRO A 131 -9.53 3.73 11.10
CA PRO A 131 -8.67 4.91 11.08
C PRO A 131 -7.17 4.61 11.18
N SER A 132 -6.79 3.37 11.49
CA SER A 132 -5.39 2.93 11.59
C SER A 132 -4.83 2.31 10.29
N VAL A 133 -5.59 2.29 9.19
CA VAL A 133 -5.13 1.75 7.91
C VAL A 133 -3.90 2.50 7.38
N ASN A 134 -2.87 1.78 6.91
CA ASN A 134 -1.70 2.44 6.31
C ASN A 134 -2.02 2.83 4.86
N LEU A 135 -1.80 4.10 4.53
CA LEU A 135 -2.05 4.63 3.19
C LEU A 135 -0.77 5.24 2.62
N GLY A 136 -0.53 4.99 1.34
CA GLY A 136 0.58 5.53 0.56
C GLY A 136 0.10 6.52 -0.50
N ASN A 137 1.06 7.22 -1.11
CA ASN A 137 0.82 8.15 -2.21
C ASN A 137 -0.20 9.27 -1.88
N ILE A 138 -0.17 9.77 -0.64
CA ILE A 138 -1.03 10.87 -0.19
C ILE A 138 -0.46 12.20 -0.69
N PRO A 139 -1.22 13.01 -1.45
CA PRO A 139 -0.79 14.35 -1.84
C PRO A 139 -0.39 15.20 -0.63
N PRO A 140 0.67 16.03 -0.71
CA PRO A 140 1.13 16.82 0.45
C PRO A 140 0.06 17.72 1.07
N ASP A 141 -0.86 18.25 0.25
CA ASP A 141 -1.99 19.08 0.67
C ASP A 141 -3.17 18.28 1.25
N GLU A 142 -3.18 16.96 1.05
CA GLU A 142 -4.20 16.04 1.59
C GLU A 142 -3.81 15.42 2.95
N VAL A 143 -2.65 15.75 3.53
CA VAL A 143 -2.23 15.22 4.84
C VAL A 143 -3.22 15.59 5.96
N ILE A 144 -3.56 16.88 6.09
CA ILE A 144 -4.55 17.33 7.08
C ILE A 144 -5.96 16.82 6.74
N PRO A 145 -6.43 16.91 5.49
CA PRO A 145 -7.64 16.23 5.04
C PRO A 145 -7.75 14.76 5.46
N LEU A 146 -6.72 13.96 5.23
CA LEU A 146 -6.68 12.55 5.60
C LEU A 146 -6.80 12.38 7.12
N GLU A 147 -6.09 13.16 7.91
CA GLU A 147 -6.20 13.08 9.37
C GLU A 147 -7.63 13.39 9.86
N THR A 148 -8.30 14.37 9.24
CA THR A 148 -9.72 14.64 9.56
C THR A 148 -10.65 13.50 9.14
N LEU A 149 -10.33 12.72 8.10
CA LEU A 149 -11.05 11.49 7.77
C LEU A 149 -10.82 10.43 8.85
N ARG A 150 -9.58 10.24 9.31
CA ARG A 150 -9.24 9.28 10.37
C ARG A 150 -9.90 9.60 11.70
N LEU A 151 -10.08 10.88 12.03
CA LEU A 151 -10.76 11.32 13.25
C LEU A 151 -12.30 11.41 13.13
N GLY A 152 -12.87 11.10 11.95
CA GLY A 152 -14.32 11.21 11.73
C GLY A 152 -14.84 12.66 11.71
N LEU A 153 -13.96 13.65 11.51
CA LEU A 153 -14.28 15.08 11.49
C LEU A 153 -14.79 15.56 10.12
N ARG A 154 -14.93 14.66 9.15
CA ARG A 154 -15.55 14.91 7.85
C ARG A 154 -16.80 14.06 7.69
N GLY A 155 -17.79 14.63 6.99
CA GLY A 155 -19.06 13.94 6.73
C GLY A 155 -18.88 12.59 6.03
N ASP A 156 -17.79 12.43 5.28
CA ASP A 156 -17.41 11.16 4.66
C ASP A 156 -17.30 10.03 5.69
N THR A 157 -16.63 10.21 6.83
CA THR A 157 -16.29 9.13 7.79
C THR A 157 -16.92 9.30 9.18
N LEU A 158 -17.67 10.38 9.42
CA LEU A 158 -18.24 10.71 10.73
C LEU A 158 -19.05 9.57 11.34
N LYS A 159 -19.89 8.89 10.55
CA LYS A 159 -20.75 7.82 11.06
C LYS A 159 -19.92 6.59 11.43
N GLU A 160 -19.01 6.21 10.55
CA GLU A 160 -18.20 5.01 10.66
C GLU A 160 -17.11 5.12 11.74
N VAL A 161 -16.64 6.34 12.06
CA VAL A 161 -15.58 6.54 13.05
C VAL A 161 -16.12 6.97 14.42
N LEU A 162 -17.06 7.93 14.46
CA LEU A 162 -17.52 8.51 15.74
C LEU A 162 -18.85 7.93 16.24
N LEU A 163 -19.64 7.29 15.38
CA LEU A 163 -20.97 6.77 15.75
C LEU A 163 -21.04 5.23 15.75
N HIS A 164 -19.95 4.55 15.41
CA HIS A 164 -19.90 3.08 15.29
C HIS A 164 -20.19 2.37 16.63
N ASP A 165 -19.69 2.91 17.75
CA ASP A 165 -19.91 2.36 19.09
C ASP A 165 -21.34 2.54 19.62
N HIS A 166 -22.19 3.34 18.95
CA HIS A 166 -23.54 3.66 19.43
C HIS A 166 -24.65 2.80 18.80
N ILE A 167 -24.36 1.97 17.81
CA ILE A 167 -25.39 1.22 17.06
C ILE A 167 -25.56 -0.23 17.59
N HIS A 168 -24.59 -0.79 18.31
CA HIS A 168 -24.66 -2.16 18.84
C HIS A 168 -25.10 -2.27 20.32
N THR A 169 -25.61 -1.18 20.92
CA THR A 169 -26.02 -1.16 22.34
C THR A 169 -27.53 -0.99 22.56
N THR A 170 -28.37 -1.40 21.60
CA THR A 170 -29.83 -1.48 21.77
C THR A 170 -30.34 -2.84 21.33
#